data_AF-A0AAV5C2N0-F1
#
_entry.id   AF-A0AAV5C2N0-F1
#
_cell.length_a   1.000
_cell.length_b   1.000
_cell.length_c   1.000
_cell.angle_alpha   90.00
_cell.angle_beta   90.00
_cell.angle_gamma   90.00
#
_symmetry.space_group_name_H-M   'P 1'
#
loop_
_entity.id
_entity.type
_entity.pdbx_description
1 polymer ?
#
loop_
_entity_poly.entity_id
_entity_poly.type
_entity_poly.pdbx_seq_one_letter_code
_entity_poly.pdbx_strand_id
1 'polypeptide(L)'
;MARDSEVAPERGGIRSVLTMGSLVSASGNENVRYMFLAGALCRARGEDHRPLLRGELAPEMRDLHPVLAAAYHKLKERGAGFEVVLVSCDEDRPSFERFHRTMPWPAVPFGDLQCKKRLSERFQVEGIPRLVVLAPDGEVVHADAADLVHRYGGGAFPFTAARVAELEADDERKYASQTLEKLFSIVDGRGYVNGGKEQVPISSLVGKTVGLYFSAHRCAPCIKFTAKLAAIYSNLKGKAEDFEIVYIPMDKEEDGYLQSCSDMPWLALPYDGAPSRELARYFNVQEIPMLVVVGPDGKTVTRDGRNLVNLYLDMAFPFTEEQIRLLQEMEDEDAKGYPQSLRHSGHRHDLNIVSDKSGGGPYICCECDEQGLGWAYQCIACGYEIHLRCGRNAEGGSAGTG
;
A
#
# COMPACT_ATOMS: atom_id res chain seq x y z
N MET A 1 4.00 -8.72 -62.64
CA MET A 1 5.05 -8.08 -61.82
C MET A 1 4.59 -6.67 -61.53
N ALA A 2 3.89 -6.51 -60.40
CA ALA A 2 3.41 -5.24 -59.89
C ALA A 2 3.76 -5.21 -58.41
N ARG A 3 4.47 -4.17 -57.97
CA ARG A 3 4.65 -3.84 -56.54
C ARG A 3 4.56 -2.33 -56.42
N ASP A 4 3.33 -1.87 -56.39
CA ASP A 4 3.00 -0.61 -55.75
C ASP A 4 3.33 -0.74 -54.26
N SER A 5 4.13 0.19 -53.76
CA SER A 5 4.49 0.31 -52.35
C SER A 5 3.55 1.32 -51.73
N GLU A 6 2.50 0.84 -51.09
CA GLU A 6 1.67 1.64 -50.18
C GLU A 6 2.50 2.05 -48.97
N VAL A 7 2.70 3.37 -48.86
CA VAL A 7 3.27 4.03 -47.68
C VAL A 7 2.22 4.01 -46.57
N ALA A 8 2.53 3.31 -45.48
CA ALA A 8 1.74 3.34 -44.24
C ALA A 8 1.85 4.73 -43.56
N PRO A 9 0.80 5.24 -42.92
CA PRO A 9 0.83 6.56 -42.30
C PRO A 9 1.62 6.52 -40.98
N GLU A 10 2.63 7.39 -40.87
CA GLU A 10 3.35 7.65 -39.63
C GLU A 10 2.39 8.19 -38.54
N ARG A 11 2.11 7.37 -37.52
CA ARG A 11 1.57 7.88 -36.25
C ARG A 11 2.72 8.28 -35.34
N GLY A 12 3.29 9.45 -35.60
CA GLY A 12 4.39 10.04 -34.83
C GLY A 12 4.05 11.44 -34.34
N GLY A 13 3.04 11.58 -33.48
CA GLY A 13 2.74 12.85 -32.82
C GLY A 13 3.76 13.16 -31.73
N ILE A 14 4.56 14.21 -31.93
CA ILE A 14 5.52 14.74 -30.96
C ILE A 14 4.80 15.03 -29.64
N ARG A 15 5.18 14.32 -28.55
CA ARG A 15 4.69 14.59 -27.19
C ARG A 15 5.27 15.94 -26.73
N SER A 16 4.40 16.92 -26.53
CA SER A 16 4.76 18.31 -26.32
C SER A 16 5.38 18.57 -24.94
N VAL A 17 6.25 19.58 -24.91
CA VAL A 17 7.01 20.04 -23.74
C VAL A 17 6.37 21.34 -23.24
N LEU A 18 5.94 21.39 -21.97
CA LEU A 18 5.22 22.53 -21.40
C LEU A 18 6.10 23.36 -20.45
N THR A 19 6.12 24.68 -20.62
CA THR A 19 6.78 25.62 -19.68
C THR A 19 5.80 26.13 -18.64
N MET A 20 6.29 26.65 -17.50
CA MET A 20 5.44 27.22 -16.44
C MET A 20 4.34 28.17 -16.94
N GLY A 21 4.63 29.01 -17.95
CA GLY A 21 3.65 29.92 -18.55
C GLY A 21 2.48 29.20 -19.22
N SER A 22 2.71 28.02 -19.82
CA SER A 22 1.66 27.21 -20.43
C SER A 22 0.83 26.39 -19.42
N LEU A 23 1.37 26.15 -18.22
CA LEU A 23 0.68 25.45 -17.14
C LEU A 23 -0.26 26.36 -16.33
N VAL A 24 -0.06 27.69 -16.43
CA VAL A 24 -0.74 28.70 -15.60
C VAL A 24 -1.45 29.79 -16.45
N SER A 25 -1.30 29.80 -17.79
CA SER A 25 -1.95 30.81 -18.64
C SER A 25 -3.44 30.53 -18.86
N ALA A 26 -4.27 31.36 -18.24
CA ALA A 26 -5.67 31.58 -18.59
C ALA A 26 -5.76 32.24 -19.97
N SER A 27 -5.68 31.45 -21.04
CA SER A 27 -5.99 31.93 -22.38
C SER A 27 -6.77 30.89 -23.18
N GLY A 28 -8.08 31.09 -23.22
CA GLY A 28 -8.83 31.11 -24.49
C GLY A 28 -9.47 29.81 -24.99
N ASN A 29 -9.74 28.82 -24.15
CA ASN A 29 -10.70 27.77 -24.51
C ASN A 29 -11.56 27.42 -23.31
N GLU A 30 -12.86 27.74 -23.39
CA GLU A 30 -13.85 27.72 -22.29
C GLU A 30 -14.25 26.31 -21.81
N ASN A 31 -13.52 25.28 -22.23
CA ASN A 31 -13.71 23.93 -21.71
C ASN A 31 -12.67 23.68 -20.62
N VAL A 32 -13.17 23.71 -19.38
CA VAL A 32 -12.55 23.33 -18.11
C VAL A 32 -11.20 22.61 -18.29
N ARG A 33 -10.11 23.16 -17.72
CA ARG A 33 -8.78 22.55 -17.73
C ARG A 33 -8.41 22.15 -16.31
N TYR A 34 -8.59 20.88 -15.94
CA TYR A 34 -7.93 20.36 -14.74
C TYR A 34 -6.49 19.97 -15.08
N MET A 35 -5.53 20.36 -14.25
CA MET A 35 -4.12 19.94 -14.38
C MET A 35 -3.78 18.98 -13.24
N PHE A 36 -3.29 17.79 -13.59
CA PHE A 36 -2.80 16.80 -12.64
C PHE A 36 -1.27 16.80 -12.61
N LEU A 37 -0.65 16.85 -11.42
CA LEU A 37 0.80 16.72 -11.29
C LEU A 37 1.12 15.38 -10.64
N ALA A 38 1.78 14.47 -11.36
CA ALA A 38 2.25 13.19 -10.83
C ALA A 38 3.78 13.21 -10.67
N GLY A 39 4.31 12.87 -9.49
CA GLY A 39 5.74 12.73 -9.21
C GLY A 39 6.21 11.27 -9.23
N ALA A 40 7.39 10.98 -9.78
CA ALA A 40 8.06 9.67 -9.73
C ALA A 40 9.49 9.84 -9.19
N LEU A 41 9.95 8.93 -8.31
CA LEU A 41 11.19 9.03 -7.54
C LEU A 41 11.99 7.72 -7.64
N CYS A 42 13.31 7.83 -7.50
CA CYS A 42 14.16 6.78 -6.93
C CYS A 42 14.84 7.35 -5.67
N ARG A 43 14.86 6.51 -4.63
CA ARG A 43 15.00 6.75 -3.17
C ARG A 43 15.74 7.99 -2.62
N ALA A 44 15.24 8.44 -1.47
CA ALA A 44 15.97 9.20 -0.46
C ALA A 44 17.19 8.42 0.07
N ARG A 45 18.28 9.15 0.36
CA ARG A 45 19.48 8.58 0.97
C ARG A 45 19.19 8.10 2.39
N GLY A 46 19.52 6.84 2.65
CA GLY A 46 19.70 6.30 3.99
C GLY A 46 18.61 5.32 4.41
N GLU A 47 18.62 4.12 3.85
CA GLU A 47 18.10 2.92 4.51
C GLU A 47 18.57 1.69 3.72
N ASP A 48 19.29 0.82 4.43
CA ASP A 48 20.18 -0.21 3.89
C ASP A 48 19.39 -1.45 3.46
N HIS A 49 18.62 -1.36 2.37
CA HIS A 49 18.01 -2.51 1.71
C HIS A 49 18.20 -2.41 0.19
N ARG A 50 18.89 -3.42 -0.38
CA ARG A 50 19.20 -3.71 -1.80
C ARG A 50 19.00 -2.56 -2.81
N PRO A 51 20.04 -2.13 -3.56
CA PRO A 51 19.87 -1.18 -4.63
C PRO A 51 18.84 -1.70 -5.64
N LEU A 52 17.75 -0.95 -5.85
CA LEU A 52 16.89 -1.10 -7.02
C LEU A 52 17.81 -1.06 -8.24
N LEU A 53 17.79 -2.13 -9.04
CA LEU A 53 18.54 -2.18 -10.28
C LEU A 53 18.12 -0.95 -11.12
N ARG A 54 19.10 -0.17 -11.59
CA ARG A 54 18.95 0.93 -12.56
C ARG A 54 17.84 0.59 -13.56
N GLY A 55 16.63 1.11 -13.42
CA GLY A 55 15.53 0.71 -14.29
C GLY A 55 14.13 0.70 -13.71
N GLU A 56 13.99 0.35 -12.43
CA GLU A 56 12.69 -0.03 -11.85
C GLU A 56 11.92 1.16 -11.27
N LEU A 57 10.59 1.16 -11.46
CA LEU A 57 9.67 2.15 -10.91
C LEU A 57 9.52 1.97 -9.40
N ALA A 58 9.31 3.07 -8.67
CA ALA A 58 8.79 2.99 -7.30
C ALA A 58 7.53 2.09 -7.29
N PRO A 59 7.40 1.14 -6.34
CA PRO A 59 6.28 0.19 -6.29
C PRO A 59 4.91 0.87 -6.39
N GLU A 60 4.72 2.01 -5.70
CA GLU A 60 3.46 2.76 -5.69
C GLU A 60 3.09 3.30 -7.09
N MET A 61 4.09 3.71 -7.88
CA MET A 61 3.88 4.22 -9.25
C MET A 61 3.50 3.11 -10.23
N ARG A 62 3.93 1.87 -10.00
CA ARG A 62 3.64 0.72 -10.86
C ARG A 62 2.15 0.41 -10.92
N ASP A 63 1.46 0.63 -9.80
CA ASP A 63 0.05 0.25 -9.65
C ASP A 63 -0.89 1.44 -9.93
N LEU A 64 -0.48 2.67 -9.57
CA LEU A 64 -1.25 3.89 -9.87
C LEU A 64 -1.27 4.23 -11.38
N HIS A 65 -0.12 4.11 -12.06
CA HIS A 65 0.01 4.55 -13.46
C HIS A 65 -0.98 3.86 -14.42
N PRO A 66 -1.12 2.51 -14.45
CA PRO A 66 -2.05 1.84 -15.34
C PRO A 66 -3.50 2.26 -15.11
N VAL A 67 -3.89 2.46 -13.84
CA VAL A 67 -5.24 2.89 -13.46
C VAL A 67 -5.50 4.32 -13.93
N LEU A 68 -4.56 5.23 -13.69
CA LEU A 68 -4.65 6.62 -14.15
C LEU A 68 -4.65 6.73 -15.68
N ALA A 69 -3.84 5.94 -16.38
CA ALA A 69 -3.81 5.90 -17.85
C ALA A 69 -5.12 5.39 -18.44
N ALA A 70 -5.69 4.32 -17.87
CA ALA A 70 -7.00 3.81 -18.28
C ALA A 70 -8.12 4.84 -18.03
N ALA A 71 -8.10 5.51 -16.87
CA ALA A 71 -9.03 6.60 -16.58
C ALA A 71 -8.87 7.77 -17.57
N TYR A 72 -7.61 8.16 -17.85
CA TYR A 72 -7.28 9.23 -18.78
C TYR A 72 -7.89 9.00 -20.16
N HIS A 73 -7.64 7.82 -20.75
CA HIS A 73 -8.17 7.47 -22.07
C HIS A 73 -9.70 7.50 -22.09
N LYS A 74 -10.33 6.83 -21.12
CA LYS A 74 -11.79 6.74 -21.04
C LYS A 74 -12.46 8.11 -20.89
N LEU A 75 -11.86 9.02 -20.13
CA LEU A 75 -12.39 10.37 -19.93
C LEU A 75 -12.15 11.25 -21.18
N LYS A 76 -10.98 11.15 -21.81
CA LYS A 76 -10.67 11.87 -23.07
C LYS A 76 -11.59 11.42 -24.21
N GLU A 77 -11.87 10.12 -24.33
CA GLU A 77 -12.85 9.58 -25.30
C GLU A 77 -14.26 10.14 -25.11
N ARG A 78 -14.63 10.45 -23.85
CA ARG A 78 -15.92 11.08 -23.50
C ARG A 78 -15.92 12.59 -23.67
N GLY A 79 -14.83 13.18 -24.19
CA GLY A 79 -14.71 14.62 -24.39
C GLY A 79 -14.49 15.42 -23.10
N ALA A 80 -14.03 14.78 -22.01
CA ALA A 80 -13.76 15.49 -20.77
C ALA A 80 -12.63 16.52 -20.96
N GLY A 81 -12.88 17.76 -20.56
CA GLY A 81 -11.89 18.83 -20.52
C GLY A 81 -10.97 18.67 -19.30
N PHE A 82 -9.80 18.06 -19.49
CA PHE A 82 -8.72 18.04 -18.51
C PHE A 82 -7.42 17.64 -19.17
N GLU A 83 -6.29 17.83 -18.48
CA GLU A 83 -4.99 17.33 -18.90
C GLU A 83 -4.18 16.83 -17.71
N VAL A 84 -3.42 15.76 -17.90
CA VAL A 84 -2.44 15.30 -16.90
C VAL A 84 -1.07 15.83 -17.29
N VAL A 85 -0.25 16.23 -16.32
CA VAL A 85 1.10 16.73 -16.55
C VAL A 85 2.06 16.02 -15.61
N LEU A 86 2.99 15.25 -16.16
CA LEU A 86 4.02 14.60 -15.36
C LEU A 86 5.04 15.64 -14.86
N VAL A 87 5.29 15.68 -13.56
CA VAL A 87 6.41 16.41 -12.95
C VAL A 87 7.38 15.39 -12.39
N SER A 88 8.32 14.96 -13.23
CA SER A 88 9.27 13.91 -12.84
C SER A 88 10.30 14.41 -11.82
N CYS A 89 10.52 13.59 -10.78
CA CYS A 89 11.62 13.72 -9.83
C CYS A 89 12.79 12.76 -10.16
N ASP A 90 12.82 12.21 -11.38
CA ASP A 90 13.92 11.35 -11.83
C ASP A 90 15.25 12.12 -11.80
N GLU A 91 16.31 11.47 -11.33
CA GLU A 91 17.65 12.05 -11.27
C GLU A 91 18.34 12.10 -12.64
N ASP A 92 17.95 11.22 -13.56
CA ASP A 92 18.56 11.06 -14.87
C ASP A 92 17.55 11.06 -16.02
N ARG A 93 17.98 11.62 -17.16
CA ARG A 93 17.15 11.77 -18.36
C ARG A 93 16.71 10.42 -18.94
N PRO A 94 17.57 9.39 -19.06
CA PRO A 94 17.13 8.07 -19.52
C PRO A 94 15.99 7.46 -18.70
N SER A 95 16.02 7.57 -17.37
CA SER A 95 14.95 7.10 -16.49
C SER A 95 13.65 7.85 -16.72
N PHE A 96 13.71 9.19 -16.79
CA PHE A 96 12.57 10.03 -17.15
C PHE A 96 11.97 9.63 -18.50
N GLU A 97 12.77 9.51 -19.55
CA GLU A 97 12.28 9.19 -20.90
C GLU A 97 11.68 7.79 -20.96
N ARG A 98 12.30 6.80 -20.29
CA ARG A 98 11.78 5.44 -20.20
C ARG A 98 10.40 5.44 -19.56
N PHE A 99 10.23 6.20 -18.48
CA PHE A 99 8.96 6.26 -17.77
C PHE A 99 7.91 7.06 -18.52
N HIS A 100 8.23 8.27 -18.97
CA HIS A 100 7.30 9.12 -19.72
C HIS A 100 6.77 8.44 -20.98
N ARG A 101 7.56 7.58 -21.64
CA ARG A 101 7.12 6.79 -22.81
C ARG A 101 5.90 5.92 -22.52
N THR A 102 5.71 5.44 -21.30
CA THR A 102 4.57 4.58 -20.93
C THR A 102 3.28 5.38 -20.72
N MET A 103 3.36 6.71 -20.61
CA MET A 103 2.25 7.60 -20.26
C MET A 103 1.63 8.28 -21.48
N PRO A 104 0.31 8.53 -21.49
CA PRO A 104 -0.38 9.21 -22.60
C PRO A 104 -0.39 10.75 -22.50
N TRP A 105 0.21 11.32 -21.47
CA TRP A 105 0.12 12.75 -21.13
C TRP A 105 1.46 13.51 -21.25
N PRO A 106 1.44 14.86 -21.36
CA PRO A 106 2.65 15.68 -21.41
C PRO A 106 3.43 15.67 -20.08
N ALA A 107 4.65 16.18 -20.13
CA ALA A 107 5.53 16.32 -18.97
C ALA A 107 6.19 17.69 -18.93
N VAL A 108 6.52 18.17 -17.73
CA VAL A 108 7.46 19.27 -17.54
C VAL A 108 8.83 18.84 -18.10
N PRO A 109 9.50 19.68 -18.92
CA PRO A 109 10.80 19.35 -19.48
C PRO A 109 11.77 18.88 -18.40
N PHE A 110 12.48 17.78 -18.68
CA PHE A 110 13.41 17.18 -17.72
C PHE A 110 14.42 18.18 -17.14
N GLY A 111 14.94 19.07 -17.99
CA GLY A 111 15.95 20.07 -17.62
C GLY A 111 15.40 21.33 -16.92
N ASP A 112 14.09 21.49 -16.79
CA ASP A 112 13.49 22.65 -16.11
C ASP A 112 13.40 22.42 -14.59
N LEU A 113 14.57 22.37 -13.96
CA LEU A 113 14.70 22.11 -12.52
C LEU A 113 14.05 23.20 -11.66
N GLN A 114 14.00 24.44 -12.15
CA GLN A 114 13.38 25.56 -11.44
C GLN A 114 11.85 25.43 -11.42
N CYS A 115 11.23 25.06 -12.54
CA CYS A 115 9.81 24.73 -12.60
C CYS A 115 9.46 23.61 -11.62
N LYS A 116 10.19 22.49 -11.70
CA LYS A 116 9.98 21.34 -10.81
C LYS A 116 10.09 21.71 -9.34
N LYS A 117 11.15 22.42 -8.95
CA LYS A 117 11.35 22.89 -7.56
C LYS A 117 10.21 23.78 -7.07
N ARG A 118 9.79 24.75 -7.88
CA ARG A 118 8.67 25.65 -7.54
C ARG A 118 7.34 24.91 -7.40
N LEU A 119 7.09 23.90 -8.23
CA LEU A 119 5.88 23.08 -8.13
C LEU A 119 5.93 22.21 -6.87
N SER A 120 7.06 21.57 -6.57
CA SER A 120 7.24 20.79 -5.33
C SER A 120 7.02 21.65 -4.08
N GLU A 121 7.59 22.85 -4.03
CA GLU A 121 7.42 23.79 -2.91
C GLU A 121 5.97 24.31 -2.80
N ARG A 122 5.38 24.75 -3.92
CA ARG A 122 4.00 25.28 -3.95
C ARG A 122 2.98 24.26 -3.46
N PHE A 123 3.17 22.99 -3.81
CA PHE A 123 2.22 21.92 -3.50
C PHE A 123 2.66 21.03 -2.34
N GLN A 124 3.70 21.43 -1.59
CA GLN A 124 4.19 20.71 -0.40
C GLN A 124 4.36 19.20 -0.68
N VAL A 125 5.11 18.91 -1.74
CA VAL A 125 5.36 17.53 -2.17
C VAL A 125 6.46 16.95 -1.28
N GLU A 126 6.06 16.19 -0.26
CA GLU A 126 6.95 15.53 0.69
C GLU A 126 7.22 14.05 0.35
N GLY A 127 6.36 13.46 -0.49
CA GLY A 127 6.43 12.07 -0.90
C GLY A 127 5.80 11.85 -2.27
N ILE A 128 5.97 10.63 -2.79
CA ILE A 128 5.42 10.20 -4.07
C ILE A 128 4.63 8.89 -3.90
N PRO A 129 3.68 8.58 -4.80
CA PRO A 129 3.05 9.48 -5.76
C PRO A 129 2.33 10.63 -5.06
N ARG A 130 2.46 11.84 -5.60
CA ARG A 130 1.57 12.96 -5.29
C ARG A 130 0.73 13.25 -6.52
N LEU A 131 -0.59 13.41 -6.36
CA LEU A 131 -1.50 13.79 -7.45
C LEU A 131 -2.33 15.03 -7.08
N VAL A 132 -1.89 16.22 -7.48
CA VAL A 132 -2.63 17.46 -7.19
C VAL A 132 -3.66 17.72 -8.28
N VAL A 133 -4.90 18.03 -7.92
CA VAL A 133 -5.97 18.41 -8.86
C VAL A 133 -6.19 19.90 -8.79
N LEU A 134 -6.02 20.58 -9.92
CA LEU A 134 -6.24 22.02 -10.04
C LEU A 134 -7.51 22.34 -10.82
N ALA A 135 -8.23 23.37 -10.41
CA ALA A 135 -9.30 23.98 -11.19
C ALA A 135 -8.73 24.79 -12.37
N PRO A 136 -9.55 25.20 -13.35
CA PRO A 136 -9.10 25.97 -14.51
C PRO A 136 -8.46 27.32 -14.18
N ASP A 137 -8.80 27.90 -13.03
CA ASP A 137 -8.21 29.13 -12.48
C ASP A 137 -6.87 28.90 -11.77
N GLY A 138 -6.45 27.64 -11.62
CA GLY A 138 -5.21 27.24 -10.95
C GLY A 138 -5.35 27.04 -9.43
N GLU A 139 -6.56 27.12 -8.89
CA GLU A 139 -6.85 26.80 -7.48
C GLU A 139 -6.80 25.29 -7.24
N VAL A 140 -6.40 24.89 -6.03
CA VAL A 140 -6.31 23.47 -5.67
C VAL A 140 -7.70 22.95 -5.32
N VAL A 141 -8.21 22.02 -6.12
CA VAL A 141 -9.46 21.29 -5.87
C VAL A 141 -9.22 20.12 -4.91
N HIS A 142 -8.11 19.40 -5.12
CA HIS A 142 -7.72 18.28 -4.27
C HIS A 142 -6.20 18.24 -4.12
N ALA A 143 -5.71 18.28 -2.87
CA ALA A 143 -4.28 18.35 -2.59
C ALA A 143 -3.54 17.05 -2.91
N ASP A 144 -4.20 15.89 -2.74
CA ASP A 144 -3.64 14.60 -3.13
C ASP A 144 -4.69 13.56 -3.51
N ALA A 145 -4.96 13.41 -4.80
CA ALA A 145 -5.96 12.50 -5.34
C ALA A 145 -5.40 11.11 -5.71
N ALA A 146 -4.15 10.79 -5.34
CA ALA A 146 -3.52 9.53 -5.73
C ALA A 146 -4.31 8.32 -5.21
N ASP A 147 -4.71 8.37 -3.93
CA ASP A 147 -5.55 7.35 -3.32
C ASP A 147 -6.96 7.28 -3.94
N LEU A 148 -7.56 8.41 -4.32
CA LEU A 148 -8.86 8.42 -5.01
C LEU A 148 -8.80 7.72 -6.38
N VAL A 149 -7.73 7.97 -7.14
CA VAL A 149 -7.52 7.27 -8.42
C VAL A 149 -7.28 5.79 -8.17
N HIS A 150 -6.53 5.43 -7.13
CA HIS A 150 -6.36 4.01 -6.82
C HIS A 150 -7.70 3.35 -6.46
N ARG A 151 -8.45 3.92 -5.50
CA ARG A 151 -9.72 3.37 -5.00
C ARG A 151 -10.80 3.32 -6.08
N TYR A 152 -10.99 4.42 -6.81
CA TYR A 152 -12.16 4.62 -7.66
C TYR A 152 -11.83 4.73 -9.15
N GLY A 153 -10.55 4.74 -9.53
CA GLY A 153 -10.12 4.92 -10.91
C GLY A 153 -10.69 6.19 -11.53
N GLY A 154 -11.22 6.07 -12.75
CA GLY A 154 -11.91 7.17 -13.42
C GLY A 154 -13.24 7.58 -12.78
N GLY A 155 -13.77 6.79 -11.84
CA GLY A 155 -14.99 7.12 -11.09
C GLY A 155 -14.80 8.28 -10.11
N ALA A 156 -13.56 8.58 -9.71
CA ALA A 156 -13.24 9.74 -8.87
C ALA A 156 -13.37 11.07 -9.61
N PHE A 157 -13.30 11.09 -10.94
CA PHE A 157 -13.44 12.32 -11.72
C PHE A 157 -14.84 12.94 -11.51
N PRO A 158 -14.96 14.28 -11.33
CA PRO A 158 -13.94 15.33 -11.46
C PRO A 158 -13.17 15.68 -10.18
N PHE A 159 -13.08 14.76 -9.20
CA PHE A 159 -12.38 14.92 -7.92
C PHE A 159 -12.91 16.08 -7.07
N THR A 160 -14.17 16.47 -7.29
CA THR A 160 -14.86 17.46 -6.46
C THR A 160 -15.23 16.85 -5.12
N ALA A 161 -15.27 17.66 -4.06
CA ALA A 161 -15.68 17.20 -2.73
C ALA A 161 -17.04 16.49 -2.74
N ALA A 162 -18.01 16.97 -3.54
CA ALA A 162 -19.30 16.33 -3.70
C ALA A 162 -19.21 14.92 -4.33
N ARG A 163 -18.36 14.74 -5.36
CA ARG A 163 -18.16 13.44 -5.99
C ARG A 163 -17.42 12.47 -5.07
N VAL A 164 -16.44 12.95 -4.32
CA VAL A 164 -15.71 12.15 -3.33
C VAL A 164 -16.67 11.70 -2.23
N ALA A 165 -17.50 12.60 -1.69
CA ALA A 165 -18.50 12.25 -0.67
C ALA A 165 -19.53 11.23 -1.18
N GLU A 166 -19.93 11.30 -2.45
CA GLU A 166 -20.81 10.29 -3.06
C GLU A 166 -20.16 8.90 -3.08
N LEU A 167 -18.89 8.82 -3.50
CA LEU A 167 -18.10 7.58 -3.56
C LEU A 167 -17.86 7.00 -2.16
N GLU A 168 -17.55 7.84 -1.19
CA GLU A 168 -17.37 7.43 0.20
C GLU A 168 -18.68 6.89 0.79
N ALA A 169 -19.81 7.54 0.52
CA ALA A 169 -21.13 7.05 0.94
C ALA A 169 -21.52 5.73 0.24
N ASP A 170 -21.08 5.50 -1.01
CA ASP A 170 -21.22 4.22 -1.69
C ASP A 170 -20.39 3.12 -0.99
N ASP A 171 -19.14 3.40 -0.64
CA ASP A 171 -18.29 2.48 0.11
C ASP A 171 -18.88 2.16 1.49
N GLU A 172 -19.37 3.17 2.22
CA GLU A 172 -20.04 2.96 3.51
C GLU A 172 -21.26 2.05 3.37
N ARG A 173 -22.12 2.25 2.36
CA ARG A 173 -23.26 1.36 2.10
C ARG A 173 -22.82 -0.07 1.77
N LYS A 174 -21.75 -0.20 1.00
CA LYS A 174 -21.14 -1.48 0.63
C LYS A 174 -20.62 -2.21 1.87
N TYR A 175 -19.81 -1.57 2.72
CA TYR A 175 -19.31 -2.16 3.97
C TYR A 175 -20.44 -2.43 4.99
N ALA A 176 -21.40 -1.51 5.13
CA ALA A 176 -22.56 -1.66 5.99
C ALA A 176 -23.47 -2.83 5.59
N SER A 177 -23.50 -3.20 4.31
CA SER A 177 -24.25 -4.36 3.80
C SER A 177 -23.40 -5.61 3.55
N GLN A 178 -22.09 -5.56 3.85
CA GLN A 178 -21.14 -6.65 3.68
C GLN A 178 -21.56 -7.90 4.46
N THR A 179 -21.42 -9.06 3.83
CA THR A 179 -21.41 -10.38 4.48
C THR A 179 -20.29 -11.20 3.87
N LEU A 180 -19.92 -12.31 4.50
CA LEU A 180 -18.85 -13.18 3.97
C LEU A 180 -19.23 -13.74 2.59
N GLU A 181 -20.47 -14.15 2.40
CA GLU A 181 -20.97 -14.68 1.13
C GLU A 181 -20.95 -13.63 0.04
N LYS A 182 -21.32 -12.38 0.35
CA LYS A 182 -21.22 -11.28 -0.61
C LYS A 182 -19.79 -11.03 -1.02
N LEU A 183 -18.83 -11.07 -0.08
CA LEU A 183 -17.41 -10.91 -0.40
C LEU A 183 -16.93 -11.99 -1.39
N PHE A 184 -17.23 -13.26 -1.12
CA PHE A 184 -16.81 -14.35 -2.01
C PHE A 184 -17.61 -14.44 -3.31
N SER A 185 -18.82 -13.87 -3.35
CA SER A 185 -19.59 -13.76 -4.60
C SER A 185 -18.95 -12.83 -5.63
N ILE A 186 -18.04 -11.95 -5.20
CA ILE A 186 -17.31 -11.04 -6.08
C ILE A 186 -16.45 -11.83 -7.07
N VAL A 187 -15.71 -12.85 -6.62
CA VAL A 187 -14.57 -13.37 -7.42
C VAL A 187 -14.96 -14.37 -8.51
N ASP A 188 -16.17 -14.93 -8.48
CA ASP A 188 -16.75 -15.79 -9.54
C ASP A 188 -18.07 -16.45 -9.11
N GLY A 189 -18.45 -16.33 -7.83
CA GLY A 189 -19.68 -16.91 -7.31
C GLY A 189 -19.65 -18.43 -7.14
N ARG A 190 -18.47 -19.07 -7.18
CA ARG A 190 -18.34 -20.53 -7.02
C ARG A 190 -18.82 -21.04 -5.66
N GLY A 191 -18.81 -20.18 -4.64
CA GLY A 191 -19.33 -20.50 -3.31
C GLY A 191 -18.49 -21.50 -2.51
N TYR A 192 -17.23 -21.74 -2.91
CA TYR A 192 -16.27 -22.58 -2.19
C TYR A 192 -14.84 -22.03 -2.24
N VAL A 193 -13.99 -22.51 -1.33
CA VAL A 193 -12.52 -22.35 -1.32
C VAL A 193 -11.86 -23.73 -1.30
N ASN A 194 -10.60 -23.82 -1.71
CA ASN A 194 -9.83 -25.06 -1.72
C ASN A 194 -9.16 -25.29 -0.36
N GLY A 195 -9.31 -26.50 0.19
CA GLY A 195 -8.56 -27.01 1.34
C GLY A 195 -7.72 -28.21 0.91
N GLY A 196 -6.58 -27.97 0.26
CA GLY A 196 -5.78 -29.03 -0.35
C GLY A 196 -6.53 -29.71 -1.51
N LYS A 197 -6.98 -30.96 -1.31
CA LYS A 197 -7.73 -31.72 -2.33
C LYS A 197 -9.25 -31.58 -2.21
N GLU A 198 -9.73 -30.90 -1.17
CA GLU A 198 -11.16 -30.77 -0.88
C GLU A 198 -11.67 -29.37 -1.21
N GLN A 199 -12.94 -29.26 -1.57
CA GLN A 199 -13.64 -28.00 -1.72
C GLN A 199 -14.46 -27.75 -0.46
N VAL A 200 -14.22 -26.61 0.19
CA VAL A 200 -14.87 -26.19 1.41
C VAL A 200 -15.91 -25.11 1.08
N PRO A 201 -17.21 -25.33 1.36
CA PRO A 201 -18.24 -24.34 1.09
C PRO A 201 -18.01 -23.05 1.91
N ILE A 202 -18.23 -21.89 1.31
CA ILE A 202 -18.13 -20.58 2.01
C ILE A 202 -19.09 -20.50 3.20
N SER A 203 -20.26 -21.15 3.12
CA SER A 203 -21.22 -21.22 4.23
C SER A 203 -20.66 -21.86 5.50
N SER A 204 -19.62 -22.71 5.40
CA SER A 204 -18.95 -23.30 6.56
C SER A 204 -18.00 -22.32 7.29
N LEU A 205 -17.70 -21.19 6.67
CA LEU A 205 -16.87 -20.12 7.22
C LEU A 205 -17.70 -19.01 7.87
N VAL A 206 -19.02 -18.98 7.62
CA VAL A 206 -19.94 -18.01 8.23
C VAL A 206 -19.99 -18.25 9.73
N GLY A 207 -19.93 -17.17 10.53
CA GLY A 207 -19.82 -17.25 11.98
C GLY A 207 -18.40 -17.41 12.51
N LYS A 208 -17.39 -17.56 11.63
CA LYS A 208 -15.97 -17.61 12.01
C LYS A 208 -15.31 -16.24 11.82
N THR A 209 -14.21 -16.03 12.54
CA THR A 209 -13.25 -14.97 12.21
C THR A 209 -12.38 -15.46 11.06
N VAL A 210 -12.43 -14.78 9.92
CA VAL A 210 -11.73 -15.16 8.69
C VAL A 210 -10.68 -14.12 8.31
N GLY A 211 -9.41 -14.55 8.23
CA GLY A 211 -8.33 -13.74 7.68
C GLY A 211 -8.23 -13.92 6.16
N LEU A 212 -8.51 -12.87 5.39
CA LEU A 212 -8.26 -12.83 3.94
C LEU A 212 -6.81 -12.42 3.71
N TYR A 213 -5.97 -13.37 3.29
CA TYR A 213 -4.53 -13.19 3.16
C TYR A 213 -4.11 -12.96 1.72
N PHE A 214 -3.85 -11.70 1.36
CA PHE A 214 -3.36 -11.30 0.04
C PHE A 214 -1.85 -11.45 -0.02
N SER A 215 -1.37 -12.38 -0.83
CA SER A 215 0.06 -12.65 -0.99
C SER A 215 0.34 -13.29 -2.36
N ALA A 216 1.61 -13.44 -2.70
CA ALA A 216 2.09 -14.10 -3.91
C ALA A 216 3.41 -14.83 -3.64
N HIS A 217 3.70 -15.85 -4.45
CA HIS A 217 4.98 -16.54 -4.44
C HIS A 217 6.12 -15.61 -4.90
N ARG A 218 7.35 -15.86 -4.41
CA ARG A 218 8.57 -15.07 -4.70
C ARG A 218 8.48 -13.57 -4.35
N CYS A 219 7.46 -13.16 -3.61
CA CYS A 219 7.41 -11.86 -2.95
C CYS A 219 8.22 -11.95 -1.65
N ALA A 220 9.40 -11.30 -1.61
CA ALA A 220 10.29 -11.35 -0.45
C ALA A 220 9.64 -10.99 0.90
N PRO A 221 8.86 -9.89 1.03
CA PRO A 221 8.18 -9.60 2.29
C PRO A 221 7.07 -10.62 2.60
N CYS A 222 6.45 -11.21 1.58
CA CYS A 222 5.43 -12.23 1.73
C CYS A 222 6.00 -13.53 2.33
N ILE A 223 7.18 -13.98 1.86
CA ILE A 223 7.82 -15.20 2.38
C ILE A 223 8.07 -15.10 3.88
N LYS A 224 8.63 -13.98 4.35
CA LYS A 224 8.89 -13.74 5.78
C LYS A 224 7.59 -13.77 6.60
N PHE A 225 6.56 -13.06 6.13
CA PHE A 225 5.30 -12.96 6.86
C PHE A 225 4.50 -14.27 6.86
N THR A 226 4.47 -15.01 5.75
CA THR A 226 3.76 -16.31 5.65
C THR A 226 4.24 -17.29 6.73
N ALA A 227 5.55 -17.40 6.96
CA ALA A 227 6.10 -18.30 7.98
C ALA A 227 5.62 -17.91 9.40
N LYS A 228 5.61 -16.61 9.72
CA LYS A 228 5.11 -16.08 10.99
C LYS A 228 3.61 -16.32 11.15
N LEU A 229 2.84 -16.06 10.09
CA LEU A 229 1.39 -16.25 10.07
C LEU A 229 1.02 -17.74 10.24
N ALA A 230 1.76 -18.67 9.64
CA ALA A 230 1.55 -20.11 9.79
C ALA A 230 1.75 -20.61 11.23
N ALA A 231 2.76 -20.08 11.94
CA ALA A 231 2.97 -20.38 13.36
C ALA A 231 1.80 -19.89 14.22
N ILE A 232 1.34 -18.65 13.99
CA ILE A 232 0.21 -18.07 14.73
C ILE A 232 -1.09 -18.80 14.43
N TYR A 233 -1.35 -19.10 13.17
CA TYR A 233 -2.52 -19.88 12.75
C TYR A 233 -2.55 -21.25 13.44
N SER A 234 -1.42 -21.96 13.50
CA SER A 234 -1.34 -23.26 14.20
C SER A 234 -1.64 -23.13 15.69
N ASN A 235 -1.12 -22.08 16.34
CA ASN A 235 -1.39 -21.80 17.75
C ASN A 235 -2.87 -21.47 18.00
N LEU A 236 -3.49 -20.66 17.12
CA LEU A 236 -4.89 -20.28 17.22
C LEU A 236 -5.82 -21.45 16.93
N LYS A 237 -5.55 -22.30 15.94
CA LYS A 237 -6.35 -23.51 15.69
C LYS A 237 -6.41 -24.46 16.88
N GLY A 238 -5.37 -24.49 17.73
CA GLY A 238 -5.37 -25.26 18.97
C GLY A 238 -6.18 -24.64 20.12
N LYS A 239 -6.57 -23.36 20.02
CA LYS A 239 -7.22 -22.57 21.09
C LYS A 239 -8.61 -22.05 20.72
N ALA A 240 -8.85 -21.79 19.44
CA ALA A 240 -10.03 -21.15 18.88
C ALA A 240 -10.48 -21.89 17.60
N GLU A 241 -11.55 -22.67 17.71
CA GLU A 241 -12.10 -23.44 16.59
C GLU A 241 -12.67 -22.56 15.46
N ASP A 242 -13.01 -21.31 15.81
CA ASP A 242 -13.69 -20.35 14.92
C ASP A 242 -12.73 -19.36 14.23
N PHE A 243 -11.45 -19.70 14.08
CA PHE A 243 -10.50 -18.93 13.26
C PHE A 243 -10.13 -19.68 11.98
N GLU A 244 -10.15 -19.00 10.84
CA GLU A 244 -9.71 -19.55 9.56
C GLU A 244 -8.97 -18.48 8.74
N ILE A 245 -8.06 -18.92 7.85
CA ILE A 245 -7.41 -18.05 6.87
C ILE A 245 -7.79 -18.53 5.47
N VAL A 246 -8.07 -17.57 4.58
CA VAL A 246 -8.25 -17.83 3.15
C VAL A 246 -7.19 -17.05 2.38
N TYR A 247 -6.30 -17.79 1.71
CA TYR A 247 -5.34 -17.23 0.78
C TYR A 247 -6.05 -16.63 -0.42
N ILE A 248 -5.78 -15.35 -0.68
CA ILE A 248 -6.26 -14.63 -1.85
C ILE A 248 -5.08 -14.43 -2.81
N PRO A 249 -5.04 -15.17 -3.93
CA PRO A 249 -3.85 -15.21 -4.77
C PRO A 249 -3.64 -13.90 -5.52
N MET A 250 -2.46 -13.32 -5.30
CA MET A 250 -1.94 -12.20 -6.09
C MET A 250 -0.86 -12.66 -7.08
N ASP A 251 -0.66 -13.98 -7.20
CA ASP A 251 0.21 -14.62 -8.18
C ASP A 251 -0.23 -14.30 -9.61
N LYS A 252 0.75 -14.09 -10.49
CA LYS A 252 0.51 -13.88 -11.93
C LYS A 252 0.41 -15.18 -12.71
N GLU A 253 0.95 -16.25 -12.14
CA GLU A 253 1.11 -17.54 -12.80
C GLU A 253 0.63 -18.64 -11.85
N GLU A 254 -0.01 -19.67 -12.42
CA GLU A 254 -0.59 -20.79 -11.66
C GLU A 254 0.46 -21.55 -10.85
N ASP A 255 1.67 -21.74 -11.38
CA ASP A 255 2.77 -22.40 -10.66
C ASP A 255 3.12 -21.67 -9.35
N GLY A 256 3.08 -20.34 -9.35
CA GLY A 256 3.28 -19.54 -8.15
C GLY A 256 2.17 -19.75 -7.12
N TYR A 257 0.92 -19.78 -7.58
CA TYR A 257 -0.24 -20.10 -6.75
C TYR A 257 -0.11 -21.50 -6.11
N LEU A 258 0.22 -22.51 -6.90
CA LEU A 258 0.34 -23.90 -6.43
C LEU A 258 1.47 -24.05 -5.40
N GLN A 259 2.60 -23.37 -5.62
CA GLN A 259 3.70 -23.38 -4.65
C GLN A 259 3.30 -22.69 -3.35
N SER A 260 2.63 -21.54 -3.42
CA SER A 260 2.11 -20.85 -2.23
C SER A 260 1.13 -21.72 -1.44
N CYS A 261 0.19 -22.39 -2.12
CA CYS A 261 -0.76 -23.28 -1.48
C CYS A 261 -0.11 -24.51 -0.82
N SER A 262 1.00 -25.00 -1.37
CA SER A 262 1.71 -26.15 -0.82
C SER A 262 2.41 -25.84 0.52
N ASP A 263 2.80 -24.57 0.72
CA ASP A 263 3.52 -24.12 1.91
C ASP A 263 2.58 -23.65 3.04
N MET A 264 1.27 -23.51 2.76
CA MET A 264 0.31 -22.87 3.66
C MET A 264 -0.67 -23.88 4.29
N PRO A 265 -0.94 -23.81 5.61
CA PRO A 265 -1.80 -24.77 6.31
C PRO A 265 -3.31 -24.41 6.27
N TRP A 266 -3.71 -23.44 5.46
CA TRP A 266 -5.05 -22.85 5.45
C TRP A 266 -5.72 -22.96 4.07
N LEU A 267 -6.94 -22.45 3.96
CA LEU A 267 -7.74 -22.52 2.74
C LEU A 267 -7.25 -21.52 1.68
N ALA A 268 -7.58 -21.76 0.42
CA ALA A 268 -7.20 -20.88 -0.68
C ALA A 268 -8.37 -20.62 -1.63
N LEU A 269 -8.52 -19.39 -2.08
CA LEU A 269 -9.43 -19.08 -3.16
C LEU A 269 -8.96 -19.77 -4.45
N PRO A 270 -9.86 -20.40 -5.24
CA PRO A 270 -9.48 -21.02 -6.50
C PRO A 270 -8.79 -20.04 -7.44
N TYR A 271 -7.69 -20.48 -8.08
CA TYR A 271 -7.02 -19.69 -9.09
C TYR A 271 -7.80 -19.73 -10.41
N ASP A 272 -8.11 -18.57 -10.97
CA ASP A 272 -8.91 -18.39 -12.18
C ASP A 272 -8.07 -17.97 -13.41
N GLY A 273 -6.74 -18.07 -13.29
CA GLY A 273 -5.79 -17.64 -14.32
C GLY A 273 -5.26 -16.22 -14.13
N ALA A 274 -5.75 -15.46 -13.14
CA ALA A 274 -5.27 -14.12 -12.84
C ALA A 274 -5.24 -13.82 -11.32
N PRO A 275 -4.53 -12.75 -10.90
CA PRO A 275 -4.68 -12.22 -9.54
C PRO A 275 -6.13 -11.85 -9.25
N SER A 276 -6.60 -12.08 -8.02
CA SER A 276 -7.96 -11.72 -7.58
C SER A 276 -8.14 -10.21 -7.40
N ARG A 277 -8.10 -9.48 -8.52
CA ARG A 277 -8.12 -8.00 -8.58
C ARG A 277 -9.37 -7.40 -7.98
N GLU A 278 -10.48 -8.13 -7.96
CA GLU A 278 -11.76 -7.61 -7.47
C GLU A 278 -11.80 -7.50 -5.95
N LEU A 279 -11.39 -8.54 -5.22
CA LEU A 279 -11.21 -8.46 -3.76
C LEU A 279 -10.09 -7.48 -3.39
N ALA A 280 -8.99 -7.48 -4.14
CA ALA A 280 -7.91 -6.53 -3.92
C ALA A 280 -8.41 -5.08 -4.04
N ARG A 281 -9.24 -4.77 -5.05
CA ARG A 281 -9.90 -3.46 -5.18
C ARG A 281 -10.92 -3.21 -4.07
N TYR A 282 -11.73 -4.22 -3.73
CA TYR A 282 -12.74 -4.10 -2.67
C TYR A 282 -12.11 -3.64 -1.36
N PHE A 283 -10.94 -4.17 -1.02
CA PHE A 283 -10.20 -3.83 0.19
C PHE A 283 -9.07 -2.83 -0.02
N ASN A 284 -9.01 -2.18 -1.19
CA ASN A 284 -7.98 -1.20 -1.56
C ASN A 284 -6.54 -1.69 -1.22
N VAL A 285 -6.22 -2.92 -1.62
CA VAL A 285 -4.93 -3.57 -1.38
C VAL A 285 -3.86 -2.91 -2.25
N GLN A 286 -3.02 -2.07 -1.64
CA GLN A 286 -1.89 -1.40 -2.29
C GLN A 286 -0.67 -2.31 -2.42
N GLU A 287 -0.39 -3.06 -1.36
CA GLU A 287 0.84 -3.81 -1.22
C GLU A 287 0.57 -5.18 -0.60
N ILE A 288 1.45 -6.12 -0.92
CA ILE A 288 1.46 -7.45 -0.31
C ILE A 288 2.75 -7.68 0.48
N PRO A 289 2.72 -8.45 1.57
CA PRO A 289 1.55 -9.15 2.11
C PRO A 289 0.56 -8.20 2.80
N MET A 290 -0.73 -8.51 2.72
CA MET A 290 -1.81 -7.84 3.46
C MET A 290 -2.76 -8.88 4.04
N LEU A 291 -3.20 -8.67 5.29
CA LEU A 291 -4.15 -9.55 5.97
C LEU A 291 -5.35 -8.71 6.42
N VAL A 292 -6.51 -8.94 5.81
CA VAL A 292 -7.78 -8.34 6.21
C VAL A 292 -8.53 -9.32 7.09
N VAL A 293 -8.96 -8.89 8.28
CA VAL A 293 -9.73 -9.74 9.19
C VAL A 293 -11.20 -9.41 9.07
N VAL A 294 -12.01 -10.44 8.81
CA VAL A 294 -13.47 -10.39 8.77
C VAL A 294 -14.00 -11.15 9.99
N GLY A 295 -14.91 -10.54 10.72
CA GLY A 295 -15.49 -11.11 11.94
C GLY A 295 -16.58 -12.15 11.65
N PRO A 296 -17.07 -12.81 12.70
CA PRO A 296 -18.17 -13.78 12.62
C PRO A 296 -19.45 -13.28 11.92
N ASP A 297 -19.71 -11.97 12.01
CA ASP A 297 -20.85 -11.29 11.41
C ASP A 297 -20.65 -10.97 9.91
N GLY A 298 -19.50 -11.35 9.34
CA GLY A 298 -19.12 -11.05 7.96
C GLY A 298 -18.65 -9.60 7.74
N LYS A 299 -18.47 -8.81 8.81
CA LYS A 299 -17.96 -7.43 8.73
C LYS A 299 -16.45 -7.39 8.83
N THR A 300 -15.85 -6.41 8.17
CA THR A 300 -14.40 -6.19 8.30
C THR A 300 -14.11 -5.63 9.67
N VAL A 301 -13.30 -6.37 10.42
CA VAL A 301 -12.82 -5.97 11.75
C VAL A 301 -11.60 -5.07 11.61
N THR A 302 -10.65 -5.45 10.75
CA THR A 302 -9.46 -4.64 10.49
C THR A 302 -8.84 -4.98 9.14
N ARG A 303 -8.21 -3.97 8.51
CA ARG A 303 -7.38 -4.13 7.31
C ARG A 303 -5.88 -4.18 7.64
N ASP A 304 -5.53 -3.94 8.91
CA ASP A 304 -4.16 -3.87 9.43
C ASP A 304 -3.72 -5.18 10.09
N GLY A 305 -4.37 -6.31 9.76
CA GLY A 305 -4.10 -7.61 10.38
C GLY A 305 -2.64 -8.02 10.30
N ARG A 306 -1.91 -7.65 9.22
CA ARG A 306 -0.47 -7.90 9.10
C ARG A 306 0.33 -7.18 10.19
N ASN A 307 0.01 -5.92 10.46
CA ASN A 307 0.71 -5.11 11.44
C ASN A 307 0.40 -5.62 12.84
N LEU A 308 -0.88 -5.91 13.13
CA LEU A 308 -1.30 -6.47 14.42
C LEU A 308 -0.68 -7.85 14.69
N VAL A 309 -0.62 -8.74 13.69
CA VAL A 309 0.12 -10.00 13.78
C VAL A 309 1.61 -9.76 14.06
N ASN A 310 2.20 -8.74 13.46
CA ASN A 310 3.60 -8.46 13.68
C ASN A 310 3.92 -7.98 15.10
N LEU A 311 3.01 -7.19 15.68
CA LEU A 311 3.16 -6.57 16.99
C LEU A 311 2.74 -7.49 18.13
N TYR A 312 1.53 -8.05 18.02
CA TYR A 312 0.87 -8.75 19.11
C TYR A 312 0.80 -10.27 18.90
N LEU A 313 1.30 -10.79 17.77
CA LEU A 313 1.30 -12.23 17.47
C LEU A 313 -0.12 -12.84 17.56
N ASP A 314 -0.29 -13.92 18.31
CA ASP A 314 -1.59 -14.57 18.54
C ASP A 314 -2.47 -13.81 19.55
N MET A 315 -1.90 -12.92 20.37
CA MET A 315 -2.65 -12.09 21.32
C MET A 315 -3.55 -11.06 20.62
N ALA A 316 -3.23 -10.72 19.37
CA ALA A 316 -4.05 -9.84 18.55
C ALA A 316 -5.47 -10.39 18.37
N PHE A 317 -5.66 -11.71 18.37
CA PHE A 317 -6.95 -12.35 18.15
C PHE A 317 -7.97 -11.95 19.25
N PRO A 318 -9.23 -11.62 18.91
CA PRO A 318 -9.89 -11.71 17.60
C PRO A 318 -9.74 -10.46 16.70
N PHE A 319 -8.71 -9.66 16.92
CA PHE A 319 -8.37 -8.44 16.19
C PHE A 319 -9.38 -7.30 16.35
N THR A 320 -10.30 -7.42 17.30
CA THR A 320 -11.30 -6.39 17.60
C THR A 320 -10.64 -5.14 18.17
N GLU A 321 -11.23 -3.98 17.92
CA GLU A 321 -10.76 -2.71 18.49
C GLU A 321 -10.61 -2.78 20.01
N GLU A 322 -11.56 -3.44 20.69
CA GLU A 322 -11.50 -3.63 22.15
C GLU A 322 -10.29 -4.48 22.57
N GLN A 323 -10.01 -5.58 21.88
CA GLN A 323 -8.84 -6.41 22.21
C GLN A 323 -7.53 -5.65 21.97
N ILE A 324 -7.43 -4.93 20.86
CA ILE A 324 -6.23 -4.13 20.55
C ILE A 324 -6.06 -3.01 21.58
N ARG A 325 -7.15 -2.36 21.99
CA ARG A 325 -7.11 -1.35 23.04
C ARG A 325 -6.63 -1.92 24.37
N LEU A 326 -7.09 -3.10 24.77
CA LEU A 326 -6.63 -3.77 25.99
C LEU A 326 -5.13 -4.07 25.94
N LEU A 327 -4.62 -4.54 24.80
CA LEU A 327 -3.18 -4.78 24.62
C LEU A 327 -2.37 -3.49 24.72
N GLN A 328 -2.84 -2.41 24.10
CA GLN A 328 -2.20 -1.09 24.18
C GLN A 328 -2.22 -0.53 25.61
N GLU A 329 -3.32 -0.69 26.35
CA GLU A 329 -3.40 -0.29 27.75
C GLU A 329 -2.44 -1.10 28.64
N MET A 330 -2.27 -2.41 28.37
CA MET A 330 -1.25 -3.22 29.03
C MET A 330 0.17 -2.76 28.71
N GLU A 331 0.47 -2.42 27.45
CA GLU A 331 1.77 -1.85 27.04
C GLU A 331 2.04 -0.50 27.70
N ASP A 332 1.03 0.39 27.78
CA ASP A 332 1.12 1.68 28.46
C ASP A 332 1.42 1.50 29.97
N GLU A 333 0.81 0.51 30.62
CA GLU A 333 1.12 0.18 32.02
C GLU A 333 2.51 -0.46 32.19
N ASP A 334 2.88 -1.41 31.33
CA ASP A 334 4.20 -2.04 31.36
C ASP A 334 5.32 -1.03 31.13
N ALA A 335 5.11 -0.06 30.24
CA ALA A 335 6.04 1.02 29.91
C ALA A 335 6.42 1.86 31.15
N LYS A 336 5.52 2.01 32.14
CA LYS A 336 5.81 2.73 33.40
C LYS A 336 6.89 2.04 34.23
N GLY A 337 7.09 0.74 34.04
CA GLY A 337 8.14 -0.04 34.70
C GLY A 337 9.52 0.09 34.06
N TYR A 338 9.65 0.78 32.92
CA TYR A 338 10.93 0.98 32.24
C TYR A 338 11.57 2.32 32.62
N PRO A 339 12.92 2.38 32.69
CA PRO A 339 13.60 3.65 32.92
C PRO A 339 13.35 4.62 31.76
N GLN A 340 13.14 5.90 32.07
CA GLN A 340 12.85 6.93 31.05
C GLN A 340 14.01 7.15 30.08
N SER A 341 15.23 6.82 30.49
CA SER A 341 16.45 6.90 29.69
C SER A 341 17.31 5.67 29.94
N LEU A 342 17.96 5.18 28.89
CA LEU A 342 18.81 3.99 28.90
C LEU A 342 20.13 4.25 28.17
N ARG A 343 21.24 3.75 28.73
CA ARG A 343 22.51 3.62 28.00
C ARG A 343 22.59 2.21 27.42
N HIS A 344 22.66 2.11 26.09
CA HIS A 344 22.68 0.83 25.40
C HIS A 344 24.10 0.45 24.97
N SER A 345 24.52 -0.81 25.13
CA SER A 345 25.88 -1.25 24.75
C SER A 345 26.13 -1.13 23.24
N GLY A 346 25.10 -1.36 22.43
CA GLY A 346 25.13 -1.23 20.97
C GLY A 346 25.03 0.21 20.45
N HIS A 347 24.82 1.22 21.32
CA HIS A 347 24.61 2.61 20.88
C HIS A 347 25.19 3.65 21.84
N ARG A 348 25.91 4.66 21.33
CA ARG A 348 26.70 5.58 22.17
C ARG A 348 25.88 6.69 22.86
N HIS A 349 24.75 7.08 22.29
CA HIS A 349 23.90 8.12 22.87
C HIS A 349 22.87 7.53 23.84
N ASP A 350 22.39 8.36 24.76
CA ASP A 350 21.29 7.99 25.65
C ASP A 350 20.00 7.81 24.83
N LEU A 351 19.33 6.69 25.05
CA LEU A 351 18.04 6.40 24.43
C LEU A 351 16.93 6.82 25.39
N ASN A 352 15.98 7.59 24.90
CA ASN A 352 14.82 8.02 25.70
C ASN A 352 13.60 7.20 25.30
N ILE A 353 12.75 6.93 26.27
CA ILE A 353 11.48 6.27 25.97
C ILE A 353 10.58 7.22 25.15
N VAL A 354 10.02 6.70 24.07
CA VAL A 354 9.05 7.39 23.23
C VAL A 354 7.84 6.49 23.01
N SER A 355 6.69 7.11 22.75
CA SER A 355 5.44 6.47 22.36
C SER A 355 4.91 7.13 21.10
N ASP A 356 3.88 6.55 20.47
CA ASP A 356 3.14 7.19 19.37
C ASP A 356 2.62 8.60 19.72
N LYS A 357 2.40 8.90 21.01
CA LYS A 357 1.93 10.21 21.48
C LYS A 357 3.06 11.24 21.66
N SER A 358 4.31 10.78 21.71
CA SER A 358 5.48 11.62 22.02
C SER A 358 6.56 11.61 20.93
N GLY A 359 6.17 11.28 19.69
CA GLY A 359 7.06 11.28 18.52
C GLY A 359 7.65 9.93 18.13
N GLY A 360 7.22 8.85 18.79
CA GLY A 360 7.40 7.48 18.30
C GLY A 360 6.42 7.16 17.17
N GLY A 361 6.70 6.09 16.42
CA GLY A 361 5.85 5.59 15.35
C GLY A 361 6.25 4.14 15.02
N PRO A 362 5.82 3.58 13.87
CA PRO A 362 6.32 2.29 13.43
C PRO A 362 7.83 2.36 13.18
N TYR A 363 8.59 1.39 13.70
CA TYR A 363 10.05 1.35 13.55
C TYR A 363 10.56 -0.08 13.37
N ILE A 364 11.80 -0.23 12.87
CA ILE A 364 12.52 -1.50 12.90
C ILE A 364 13.51 -1.45 14.05
N CYS A 365 13.39 -2.38 14.99
CA CYS A 365 14.28 -2.43 16.14
C CYS A 365 15.71 -2.74 15.68
N CYS A 366 16.63 -1.82 15.99
CA CYS A 366 18.04 -1.91 15.58
C CYS A 366 18.80 -3.07 16.26
N GLU A 367 18.24 -3.69 17.31
CA GLU A 367 18.87 -4.79 18.03
C GLU A 367 18.42 -6.17 17.51
N CYS A 368 17.14 -6.34 17.19
CA CYS A 368 16.59 -7.64 16.76
C CYS A 368 16.08 -7.69 15.33
N ASP A 369 16.10 -6.57 14.59
CA ASP A 369 15.60 -6.45 13.21
C ASP A 369 14.09 -6.81 13.07
N GLU A 370 13.34 -6.72 14.17
CA GLU A 370 11.89 -6.92 14.17
C GLU A 370 11.15 -5.58 14.19
N GLN A 371 10.01 -5.54 13.50
CA GLN A 371 9.08 -4.40 13.52
C GLN A 371 8.60 -4.12 14.96
N GLY A 372 8.64 -2.86 15.37
CA GLY A 372 7.93 -2.31 16.53
C GLY A 372 6.90 -1.26 16.13
N LEU A 373 6.01 -0.94 17.06
CA LEU A 373 5.02 0.15 17.01
C LEU A 373 4.79 0.60 18.45
N GLY A 374 4.45 1.87 18.67
CA GLY A 374 4.15 2.37 20.00
C GLY A 374 5.41 2.69 20.78
N TRP A 375 5.67 1.93 21.83
CA TRP A 375 6.73 2.23 22.78
C TRP A 375 8.11 1.75 22.34
N ALA A 376 9.07 2.67 22.30
CA ALA A 376 10.45 2.41 21.92
C ALA A 376 11.44 3.16 22.80
N TYR A 377 12.69 2.69 22.83
CA TYR A 377 13.83 3.52 23.19
C TYR A 377 14.40 4.16 21.94
N GLN A 378 14.36 5.48 21.84
CA GLN A 378 14.82 6.25 20.69
C GLN A 378 15.97 7.20 21.06
N CYS A 379 17.02 7.21 20.23
CA CYS A 379 18.02 8.25 20.23
C CYS A 379 17.56 9.43 19.37
N ILE A 380 17.21 10.55 20.00
CA ILE A 380 16.77 11.76 19.30
C ILE A 380 17.86 12.30 18.36
N ALA A 381 19.15 12.09 18.68
CA ALA A 381 20.26 12.62 17.90
C ALA A 381 20.48 11.92 16.56
N CYS A 382 20.10 10.64 16.43
CA CYS A 382 20.40 9.87 15.21
C CYS A 382 19.31 8.88 14.77
N GLY A 383 18.15 8.86 15.44
CA GLY A 383 17.03 7.98 15.09
C GLY A 383 17.27 6.50 15.38
N TYR A 384 18.22 6.14 16.26
CA TYR A 384 18.42 4.74 16.66
C TYR A 384 17.27 4.30 17.56
N GLU A 385 16.54 3.25 17.17
CA GLU A 385 15.33 2.79 17.85
C GLU A 385 15.39 1.31 18.19
N ILE A 386 15.02 0.95 19.43
CA ILE A 386 14.92 -0.44 19.88
C ILE A 386 13.65 -0.67 20.70
N HIS A 387 13.15 -1.90 20.77
CA HIS A 387 12.07 -2.26 21.69
C HIS A 387 12.49 -2.04 23.15
N LEU A 388 11.52 -1.73 24.02
CA LEU A 388 11.76 -1.62 25.46
C LEU A 388 12.41 -2.88 26.04
N ARG A 389 11.97 -4.07 25.57
CA ARG A 389 12.53 -5.37 25.96
C ARG A 389 13.99 -5.56 25.54
N CYS A 390 14.39 -5.01 24.39
CA CYS A 390 15.78 -5.10 23.90
C CYS A 390 16.72 -4.26 24.77
N GLY A 391 16.21 -3.18 25.37
CA GLY A 391 16.95 -2.39 26.33
C GLY A 391 17.31 -3.11 27.66
N ARG A 392 16.51 -4.11 28.08
CA ARG A 392 16.77 -4.87 29.32
C ARG A 392 17.96 -5.83 29.22
N ASN A 393 18.23 -6.37 28.03
CA ASN A 393 19.25 -7.41 27.85
C ASN A 393 20.69 -6.86 27.87
N ALA A 394 20.87 -5.54 27.93
CA ALA A 394 22.20 -4.92 27.98
C ALA A 394 22.85 -4.94 29.39
N GLU A 395 22.10 -5.19 30.46
CA GLU A 395 22.64 -5.20 31.85
C GLU A 395 22.83 -6.60 32.46
N GLY A 396 22.48 -7.68 31.74
CA GLY A 396 22.44 -9.07 32.27
C GLY A 396 23.73 -9.88 32.12
N GLY A 397 24.89 -9.26 31.96
CA GLY A 397 26.17 -9.92 31.66
C GLY A 397 27.08 -10.16 32.86
N SER A 398 26.64 -10.83 33.94
CA SER A 398 27.47 -11.71 34.79
C SER A 398 26.73 -12.19 36.06
N ALA A 399 26.28 -13.45 36.05
CA ALA A 399 26.16 -14.29 37.23
C ALA A 399 26.48 -15.71 36.73
N GLY A 400 27.70 -16.20 36.84
CA GLY A 400 28.28 -16.63 38.11
C GLY A 400 28.08 -18.14 38.23
N THR A 401 28.91 -18.91 37.51
CA THR A 401 29.05 -20.35 37.75
C THR A 401 29.68 -20.56 39.11
N GLY A 402 28.94 -21.17 40.02
CA GLY A 402 29.38 -21.67 41.32
C GLY A 402 28.40 -22.72 41.81
#